data_AF-A0A960XQH1-F1
#
_entry.id   AF-A0A960XQH1-F1
#
_cell.length_a   1.000
_cell.length_b   1.000
_cell.length_c   1.000
_cell.angle_alpha   90.00
_cell.angle_beta   90.00
_cell.angle_gamma   90.00
#
_symmetry.space_group_name_H-M   'P 1'
#
loop_
_entity.id
_entity.type
_entity.pdbx_description
1 polymer ?
#
loop_
_entity_poly.entity_id
_entity_poly.type
_entity_poly.pdbx_seq_one_letter_code
_entity_poly.pdbx_strand_id
1 'polypeptide(L)'
;YHVHVDQGAGNSLNPDFDPTTNSAYLGSAISLGNSRWPGQTSVVTTELPVAPVTSIASFMHFKLNPGRTSYATEQHLWDVAANQALGIGNSFAHPLIPATAVYHDVPDLAARGGEEWLEFKLPRDCYDRAYLTNDALWDEWFCSTITPEDRGIYTTGRDLDEVVRDFTSNEKPLANPHLRPWRGGLSGKDLARVFADGRSPAADAWREASSHLMLDGAFNINTTSVDAWKMFLWGLRGGNMVYLDGNGSVRERAIPDDRVAFSRFSLPGSDEEGTNPGDPAAWRGIRLLTERQIDRLAEECVRQVKLRGPFLNLSDFVNRRLEDGPFGLSGALQAAIDWDDDGGDSSGPDSINGRFKSPDDMIGTSDVASWELPNPGAAAGSMFTGIPGYLTQADVLKRIGNMIVPRDDTFRIRAYGDARDAAGHVVSRAWCEAVVQRVPEYLDPADEPDTAAKDLSSEVNRRFGRRFNLISFRWLSPDAV
;
A
#
# COMPACT_ATOMS: atom_id res chain seq x y z
N TYR A 1 6.73 17.77 -11.88
CA TYR A 1 5.38 17.65 -12.47
C TYR A 1 5.51 16.98 -13.83
N HIS A 2 5.66 15.66 -13.85
CA HIS A 2 5.77 14.90 -15.10
C HIS A 2 5.21 13.49 -14.83
N VAL A 3 4.19 13.11 -15.58
CA VAL A 3 3.88 11.70 -15.86
C VAL A 3 4.71 11.34 -17.08
N HIS A 4 5.55 10.31 -17.00
CA HIS A 4 6.34 9.88 -18.15
C HIS A 4 5.46 8.97 -19.01
N VAL A 5 4.99 9.50 -20.14
CA VAL A 5 4.35 8.72 -21.19
C VAL A 5 5.42 8.45 -22.24
N ASP A 6 5.96 7.24 -22.24
CA ASP A 6 6.89 6.82 -23.27
C ASP A 6 6.13 6.65 -24.60
N GLN A 7 6.57 7.39 -25.62
CA GLN A 7 6.12 7.22 -27.00
C GLN A 7 7.25 6.53 -27.76
N GLY A 8 7.02 5.29 -28.21
CA GLY A 8 8.04 4.49 -28.87
C GLY A 8 8.40 5.04 -30.26
N ALA A 9 9.60 5.61 -30.38
CA ALA A 9 10.31 5.74 -31.65
C ALA A 9 11.78 5.41 -31.41
N GLY A 10 12.19 4.18 -31.75
CA GLY A 10 13.59 3.76 -31.68
C GLY A 10 13.93 2.83 -30.51
N ASN A 11 15.10 2.21 -30.65
CA ASN A 11 15.53 0.95 -30.04
C ASN A 11 15.93 1.04 -28.55
N SER A 12 15.20 1.80 -27.73
CA SER A 12 15.55 1.98 -26.32
C SER A 12 14.36 1.70 -25.42
N LEU A 13 14.51 0.64 -24.61
CA LEU A 13 13.68 0.25 -23.47
C LEU A 13 12.32 -0.39 -23.85
N ASN A 14 12.36 -1.69 -24.12
CA ASN A 14 11.22 -2.60 -24.34
C ASN A 14 10.24 -2.28 -25.50
N PRO A 15 10.69 -1.91 -26.73
CA PRO A 15 9.80 -2.06 -27.87
C PRO A 15 9.70 -3.54 -28.28
N ASP A 16 8.53 -4.16 -28.11
CA ASP A 16 8.22 -5.34 -28.91
C ASP A 16 8.06 -4.88 -30.36
N PHE A 17 8.68 -5.63 -31.27
CA PHE A 17 8.72 -5.31 -32.68
C PHE A 17 7.86 -6.31 -33.45
N ASP A 18 6.85 -5.83 -34.16
CA ASP A 18 6.08 -6.67 -35.08
C ASP A 18 6.76 -6.67 -36.46
N PRO A 19 7.36 -7.80 -36.89
CA PRO A 19 8.04 -7.88 -38.17
C PRO A 19 7.10 -7.83 -39.38
N THR A 20 5.79 -8.06 -39.19
CA THR A 20 4.80 -8.00 -40.28
C THR A 20 4.37 -6.58 -40.61
N THR A 21 4.29 -5.71 -39.58
CA THR A 21 3.88 -4.31 -39.72
C THR A 21 5.06 -3.33 -39.61
N ASN A 22 6.27 -3.83 -39.32
CA ASN A 22 7.51 -3.06 -39.15
C ASN A 22 7.36 -1.93 -38.11
N SER A 23 6.52 -2.16 -37.09
CA SER A 23 6.15 -1.18 -36.07
C SER A 23 6.70 -1.60 -34.70
N ALA A 24 7.16 -0.61 -33.93
CA ALA A 24 7.64 -0.77 -32.56
C ALA A 24 6.54 -0.41 -31.57
N TYR A 25 6.34 -1.24 -30.55
CA TYR A 25 5.27 -1.09 -29.56
C TYR A 25 5.80 -1.22 -28.13
N LEU A 26 5.24 -0.49 -27.18
CA LEU A 26 5.58 -0.63 -25.75
C LEU A 26 4.47 -1.42 -25.04
N GLY A 27 4.78 -2.14 -23.97
CA GLY A 27 3.74 -2.80 -23.17
C GLY A 27 2.99 -3.89 -23.95
N SER A 28 3.72 -4.72 -24.68
CA SER A 28 3.42 -6.14 -24.61
C SER A 28 3.85 -6.63 -23.23
N ALA A 29 3.15 -7.59 -22.64
CA ALA A 29 3.70 -8.25 -21.46
C ALA A 29 4.94 -9.08 -21.84
N ILE A 30 5.65 -9.62 -20.84
CA ILE A 30 6.83 -10.47 -21.06
C ILE A 30 6.44 -11.63 -22.00
N SER A 31 6.74 -11.49 -23.28
CA SER A 31 6.43 -12.47 -24.30
C SER A 31 7.62 -13.42 -24.37
N LEU A 32 7.43 -14.68 -23.99
CA LEU A 32 8.39 -15.75 -24.31
C LEU A 32 8.36 -16.13 -25.81
N GLY A 33 8.00 -15.19 -26.69
CA GLY A 33 8.02 -15.32 -28.14
C GLY A 33 6.66 -15.43 -28.83
N ASN A 34 5.53 -15.45 -28.10
CA ASN A 34 4.19 -15.70 -28.66
C ASN A 34 3.05 -14.89 -28.00
N SER A 35 3.29 -13.65 -27.52
CA SER A 35 2.19 -12.80 -27.05
C SER A 35 1.17 -12.59 -28.17
N ARG A 36 -0.04 -13.12 -27.98
CA ARG A 36 -1.17 -12.96 -28.91
C ARG A 36 -1.74 -11.54 -28.90
N TRP A 37 -1.39 -10.74 -27.90
CA TRP A 37 -1.91 -9.39 -27.72
C TRP A 37 -1.06 -8.37 -28.47
N PRO A 38 -1.70 -7.40 -29.15
CA PRO A 38 -0.98 -6.32 -29.81
C PRO A 38 -0.23 -5.50 -28.77
N GLY A 39 0.97 -5.04 -29.12
CA GLY A 39 1.69 -4.07 -28.31
C GLY A 39 0.96 -2.72 -28.29
N GLN A 40 1.23 -1.89 -27.28
CA GLN A 40 0.53 -0.63 -27.09
C GLN A 40 1.34 0.56 -27.61
N THR A 41 0.65 1.59 -28.06
CA THR A 41 1.27 2.82 -28.61
C THR A 41 1.55 3.88 -27.54
N SER A 42 0.95 3.74 -26.37
CA SER A 42 1.16 4.62 -25.22
C SER A 42 0.88 3.87 -23.92
N VAL A 43 1.80 3.95 -22.96
CA VAL A 43 1.65 3.35 -21.62
C VAL A 43 2.03 4.39 -20.55
N VAL A 44 1.47 4.26 -19.35
CA VAL A 44 1.93 5.05 -18.19
C VAL A 44 2.84 4.17 -17.34
N THR A 45 4.12 4.53 -17.22
CA THR A 45 5.12 3.70 -16.53
C THR A 45 5.36 4.15 -15.09
N THR A 46 5.47 5.46 -14.85
CA THR A 46 5.78 6.03 -13.53
C THR A 46 5.14 7.40 -13.36
N GLU A 47 4.80 7.73 -12.11
CA GLU A 47 4.33 9.06 -11.70
C GLU A 47 5.30 9.69 -10.71
N LEU A 48 5.66 10.94 -10.96
CA LEU A 48 6.13 11.84 -9.91
C LEU A 48 4.90 12.48 -9.27
N PRO A 49 4.70 12.40 -7.94
CA PRO A 49 3.48 12.90 -7.30
C PRO A 49 3.12 14.32 -7.76
N VAL A 50 1.92 14.45 -8.34
CA VAL A 50 1.37 15.72 -8.85
C VAL A 50 0.34 16.34 -7.91
N ALA A 51 -0.03 15.62 -6.86
CA ALA A 51 -0.96 15.96 -5.81
C ALA A 51 -0.35 15.62 -4.43
N PRO A 52 -0.88 16.16 -3.32
CA PRO A 52 -0.56 15.74 -1.97
C PRO A 52 -0.58 14.21 -1.83
N VAL A 53 0.52 13.66 -1.34
CA VAL A 53 0.60 12.22 -1.08
C VAL A 53 -0.20 11.90 0.19
N THR A 54 -1.12 10.94 0.08
CA THR A 54 -2.06 10.56 1.16
C THR A 54 -1.80 9.16 1.73
N SER A 55 -0.73 8.49 1.30
CA SER A 55 -0.36 7.15 1.76
C SER A 55 1.06 6.83 1.29
N ILE A 56 1.80 6.05 2.08
CA ILE A 56 3.14 5.55 1.72
C ILE A 56 3.13 4.83 0.37
N ALA A 57 2.08 4.06 0.07
CA ALA A 57 1.96 3.36 -1.21
C ALA A 57 1.97 4.29 -2.44
N SER A 58 1.68 5.59 -2.28
CA SER A 58 1.81 6.54 -3.40
C SER A 58 3.26 6.72 -3.87
N PHE A 59 4.24 6.32 -3.05
CA PHE A 59 5.65 6.28 -3.43
C PHE A 59 6.05 5.01 -4.17
N MET A 60 5.11 4.14 -4.56
CA MET A 60 5.41 2.90 -5.31
C MET A 60 6.31 3.17 -6.53
N HIS A 61 6.11 4.30 -7.21
CA HIS A 61 6.88 4.77 -8.37
C HIS A 61 8.26 5.36 -8.06
N PHE A 62 8.72 5.28 -6.81
CA PHE A 62 10.08 5.63 -6.46
C PHE A 62 11.05 4.53 -6.90
N LYS A 63 12.05 4.89 -7.70
CA LYS A 63 13.06 3.94 -8.19
C LYS A 63 14.03 3.59 -7.07
N LEU A 64 13.99 2.34 -6.62
CA LEU A 64 14.82 1.80 -5.53
C LEU A 64 16.19 1.27 -5.99
N ASN A 65 16.53 1.42 -7.27
CA ASN A 65 17.81 1.02 -7.85
C ASN A 65 18.68 2.26 -8.15
N PRO A 66 19.88 2.39 -7.57
CA PRO A 66 20.86 3.37 -8.01
C PRO A 66 21.51 2.89 -9.31
N GLY A 67 20.81 2.97 -10.44
CA GLY A 67 21.39 2.65 -11.73
C GLY A 67 22.49 3.65 -12.08
N ARG A 68 23.77 3.25 -11.99
CA ARG A 68 24.89 4.04 -12.54
C ARG A 68 25.18 3.54 -13.97
N THR A 69 24.65 4.22 -14.97
CA THR A 69 25.02 3.98 -16.38
C THR A 69 26.38 4.62 -16.67
N SER A 70 27.48 3.94 -16.35
CA SER A 70 28.81 4.32 -16.85
C SER A 70 29.14 3.46 -18.08
N TYR A 71 29.04 4.04 -19.27
CA TYR A 71 29.40 3.38 -20.54
C TYR A 71 30.91 3.17 -20.73
N ALA A 72 31.74 3.64 -19.79
CA ALA A 72 33.20 3.70 -19.96
C ALA A 72 33.96 2.49 -19.40
N THR A 73 33.28 1.57 -18.70
CA THR A 73 33.90 0.41 -18.06
C THR A 73 33.03 -0.82 -18.27
N GLU A 74 33.64 -1.96 -18.57
CA GLU A 74 33.05 -3.29 -18.86
C GLU A 74 32.09 -3.87 -17.79
N GLN A 75 31.68 -3.06 -16.81
CA GLN A 75 30.64 -3.32 -15.83
C GLN A 75 29.28 -2.90 -16.42
N HIS A 76 28.78 -3.73 -17.33
CA HIS A 76 27.36 -3.73 -17.69
C HIS A 76 26.55 -4.30 -16.52
N LEU A 77 26.41 -3.55 -15.43
CA LEU A 77 25.36 -3.83 -14.46
C LEU A 77 24.05 -3.35 -15.08
N TRP A 78 23.48 -4.22 -15.92
CA TRP A 78 22.04 -4.23 -16.18
C TRP A 78 21.37 -4.65 -14.86
N ASP A 79 21.50 -3.83 -13.80
CA ASP A 79 20.70 -3.94 -12.60
C ASP A 79 19.26 -3.84 -13.07
N VAL A 80 18.67 -5.00 -13.30
CA VAL A 80 17.56 -5.25 -14.23
C VAL A 80 16.62 -4.05 -14.25
N ALA A 81 16.74 -3.26 -15.32
CA ALA A 81 16.01 -2.01 -15.55
C ALA A 81 14.49 -2.23 -15.68
N ALA A 82 14.00 -3.43 -15.35
CA ALA A 82 12.60 -3.82 -15.29
C ALA A 82 11.96 -3.60 -13.91
N ASN A 83 12.67 -3.09 -12.90
CA ASN A 83 11.98 -2.55 -11.72
C ASN A 83 11.30 -1.24 -12.12
N GLN A 84 10.09 -1.35 -12.67
CA GLN A 84 9.21 -0.25 -13.10
C GLN A 84 8.70 0.63 -11.94
N ALA A 85 9.44 0.67 -10.82
CA ALA A 85 9.08 1.38 -9.62
C ALA A 85 7.66 1.00 -9.16
N LEU A 86 7.58 -0.19 -8.55
CA LEU A 86 6.37 -0.76 -7.97
C LEU A 86 6.69 -1.43 -6.61
N GLY A 87 7.80 -1.09 -5.96
CA GLY A 87 8.29 -1.79 -4.77
C GLY A 87 7.55 -1.39 -3.50
N ILE A 88 7.46 -0.09 -3.22
CA ILE A 88 6.85 0.42 -1.98
C ILE A 88 5.35 0.14 -2.00
N GLY A 89 4.86 -0.52 -0.95
CA GLY A 89 3.46 -0.91 -0.80
C GLY A 89 3.10 -2.22 -1.49
N ASN A 90 3.95 -2.81 -2.34
CA ASN A 90 3.78 -4.18 -2.87
C ASN A 90 4.74 -5.14 -2.19
N SER A 91 4.57 -6.44 -2.40
CA SER A 91 5.29 -7.48 -1.65
C SER A 91 5.60 -8.74 -2.46
N PHE A 92 5.60 -8.64 -3.78
CA PHE A 92 5.96 -9.75 -4.66
C PHE A 92 7.39 -10.21 -4.36
N ALA A 93 7.54 -11.51 -4.11
CA ALA A 93 8.84 -12.12 -3.91
C ALA A 93 9.72 -11.97 -5.15
N HIS A 94 11.04 -11.91 -4.93
CA HIS A 94 12.00 -11.85 -6.03
C HIS A 94 12.45 -13.27 -6.41
N PRO A 95 12.38 -13.69 -7.69
CA PRO A 95 12.71 -15.06 -8.08
C PRO A 95 14.18 -15.45 -7.88
N LEU A 96 15.09 -14.46 -7.94
CA LEU A 96 16.52 -14.64 -7.65
C LEU A 96 16.87 -14.62 -6.14
N ILE A 97 15.90 -14.48 -5.24
CA ILE A 97 16.14 -14.47 -3.78
C ILE A 97 15.39 -15.66 -3.18
N PRO A 98 16.04 -16.52 -2.36
CA PRO A 98 15.34 -17.59 -1.64
C PRO A 98 14.14 -17.05 -0.86
N ALA A 99 13.04 -17.80 -0.79
CA ALA A 99 11.82 -17.34 -0.11
C ALA A 99 12.05 -17.02 1.38
N THR A 100 13.04 -17.64 2.01
CA THR A 100 13.44 -17.43 3.41
C THR A 100 14.40 -16.26 3.64
N ALA A 101 14.77 -15.51 2.60
CA ALA A 101 15.78 -14.46 2.68
C ALA A 101 15.31 -13.13 2.08
N VAL A 102 15.97 -12.05 2.48
CA VAL A 102 15.81 -10.68 1.92
C VAL A 102 17.03 -10.23 1.11
N TYR A 103 18.05 -11.08 1.06
CA TYR A 103 19.30 -10.84 0.34
C TYR A 103 19.84 -12.17 -0.19
N HIS A 104 20.43 -12.13 -1.39
CA HIS A 104 21.11 -13.26 -1.99
C HIS A 104 22.35 -12.78 -2.77
N ASP A 105 23.52 -13.31 -2.41
CA ASP A 105 24.78 -13.10 -3.13
C ASP A 105 24.96 -14.22 -4.17
N VAL A 106 25.15 -13.84 -5.43
CA VAL A 106 25.43 -14.76 -6.54
C VAL A 106 26.93 -14.73 -6.84
N PRO A 107 27.67 -15.83 -6.60
CA PRO A 107 29.13 -15.86 -6.82
C PRO A 107 29.53 -15.56 -8.27
N ASP A 108 30.65 -14.84 -8.45
CA ASP A 108 31.15 -14.39 -9.77
C ASP A 108 31.31 -15.53 -10.82
N LEU A 109 31.64 -16.75 -10.39
CA LEU A 109 31.78 -17.89 -11.31
C LEU A 109 30.43 -18.36 -11.85
N ALA A 110 29.35 -18.24 -11.07
CA ALA A 110 27.99 -18.54 -11.52
C ALA A 110 27.40 -17.39 -12.35
N ALA A 111 27.79 -16.14 -12.07
CA ALA A 111 27.44 -14.97 -12.89
C ALA A 111 28.20 -14.90 -14.22
N ARG A 112 29.28 -15.68 -14.39
CA ARG A 112 30.02 -15.85 -15.65
C ARG A 112 29.72 -17.26 -16.19
N GLY A 113 28.60 -17.40 -16.89
CA GLY A 113 28.15 -18.70 -17.41
C GLY A 113 29.26 -19.51 -18.11
N GLY A 114 29.23 -20.83 -17.94
CA GLY A 114 30.02 -21.76 -18.75
C GLY A 114 29.60 -21.71 -20.23
N GLU A 115 30.48 -22.15 -21.12
CA GLU A 115 30.55 -21.88 -22.58
C GLU A 115 29.30 -22.15 -23.44
N GLU A 116 28.16 -22.61 -22.91
CA GLU A 116 27.01 -23.07 -23.70
C GLU A 116 25.64 -22.41 -23.40
N TRP A 117 25.54 -21.43 -22.48
CA TRP A 117 24.25 -20.79 -22.16
C TRP A 117 24.29 -19.25 -22.21
N LEU A 118 23.17 -18.66 -22.64
CA LEU A 118 22.95 -17.23 -22.92
C LEU A 118 23.55 -16.27 -21.87
N GLU A 119 24.25 -15.26 -22.37
CA GLU A 119 24.96 -14.18 -21.67
C GLU A 119 24.05 -13.23 -20.84
N PHE A 120 23.46 -13.68 -19.75
CA PHE A 120 22.93 -12.77 -18.72
C PHE A 120 23.71 -12.96 -17.42
N LYS A 121 24.75 -12.13 -17.24
CA LYS A 121 25.49 -12.06 -15.97
C LYS A 121 24.51 -11.72 -14.86
N LEU A 122 24.20 -12.68 -13.99
CA LEU A 122 23.31 -12.44 -12.85
C LEU A 122 23.89 -11.29 -11.99
N PRO A 123 23.06 -10.33 -11.55
CA PRO A 123 23.51 -9.33 -10.59
C PRO A 123 23.96 -10.04 -9.32
N ARG A 124 25.19 -9.74 -8.90
CA ARG A 124 25.83 -10.35 -7.73
C ARG A 124 24.98 -10.16 -6.47
N ASP A 125 24.59 -8.92 -6.19
CA ASP A 125 23.85 -8.59 -4.97
C ASP A 125 22.36 -8.38 -5.26
N CYS A 126 21.53 -9.35 -4.89
CA CYS A 126 20.08 -9.25 -4.96
C CYS A 126 19.52 -8.85 -3.59
N TYR A 127 18.87 -7.69 -3.51
CA TYR A 127 18.14 -7.23 -2.33
C TYR A 127 16.63 -7.25 -2.58
N ASP A 128 15.86 -7.79 -1.65
CA ASP A 128 14.40 -7.75 -1.65
C ASP A 128 13.94 -6.34 -1.27
N ARG A 129 13.95 -5.45 -2.26
CA ARG A 129 13.68 -4.03 -2.07
C ARG A 129 12.25 -3.75 -1.65
N ALA A 130 11.29 -4.54 -2.13
CA ALA A 130 9.90 -4.42 -1.70
C ALA A 130 9.81 -4.71 -0.19
N TYR A 131 10.36 -5.84 0.25
CA TYR A 131 10.40 -6.19 1.67
C TYR A 131 11.07 -5.12 2.52
N LEU A 132 12.32 -4.76 2.18
CA LEU A 132 13.15 -3.85 2.96
C LEU A 132 12.57 -2.44 3.04
N THR A 133 11.95 -1.94 1.96
CA THR A 133 11.34 -0.61 2.00
C THR A 133 10.04 -0.58 2.74
N ASN A 134 9.21 -1.61 2.64
CA ASN A 134 8.00 -1.68 3.44
C ASN A 134 8.33 -1.74 4.94
N ASP A 135 9.35 -2.52 5.30
CA ASP A 135 9.83 -2.63 6.68
C ASP A 135 10.34 -1.31 7.24
N ALA A 136 11.07 -0.54 6.43
CA ALA A 136 11.57 0.76 6.83
C ALA A 136 10.50 1.87 6.88
N LEU A 137 9.39 1.74 6.14
CA LEU A 137 8.45 2.84 5.93
C LEU A 137 7.13 2.69 6.70
N TRP A 138 6.48 1.53 6.64
CA TRP A 138 5.07 1.40 7.07
C TRP A 138 4.83 1.56 8.56
N ASP A 139 5.85 1.35 9.40
CA ASP A 139 5.73 1.44 10.86
C ASP A 139 6.41 2.67 11.47
N GLU A 140 7.24 3.39 10.69
CA GLU A 140 7.98 4.58 11.15
C GLU A 140 7.46 5.87 10.54
N TRP A 141 6.83 5.82 9.36
CA TRP A 141 6.41 6.99 8.61
C TRP A 141 4.91 6.96 8.32
N PHE A 142 4.35 8.12 8.04
CA PHE A 142 2.99 8.27 7.51
C PHE A 142 2.91 9.58 6.71
N CYS A 143 1.86 9.75 5.92
CA CYS A 143 1.66 10.99 5.18
C CYS A 143 0.65 11.88 5.89
N SER A 144 1.08 12.99 6.50
CA SER A 144 0.19 13.88 7.25
C SER A 144 -0.80 14.64 6.37
N THR A 145 -0.55 14.73 5.07
CA THR A 145 -1.32 15.57 4.11
C THR A 145 -1.32 17.07 4.43
N ILE A 146 -0.45 17.52 5.35
CA ILE A 146 -0.22 18.94 5.63
C ILE A 146 0.72 19.47 4.56
N THR A 147 0.16 20.12 3.53
CA THR A 147 0.90 20.58 2.37
C THR A 147 0.16 21.75 1.72
N PRO A 148 0.87 22.67 1.02
CA PRO A 148 0.19 23.71 0.25
C PRO A 148 -0.75 23.12 -0.81
N GLU A 149 -1.91 23.76 -0.97
CA GLU A 149 -2.94 23.43 -1.95
C GLU A 149 -2.97 24.45 -3.11
N ASP A 150 -1.86 25.14 -3.34
CA ASP A 150 -1.68 26.12 -4.41
C ASP A 150 -0.57 25.71 -5.40
N ARG A 151 -0.21 24.41 -5.41
CA ARG A 151 0.84 23.84 -6.27
C ARG A 151 0.42 22.54 -6.97
N GLY A 152 1.15 22.20 -8.04
CA GLY A 152 0.92 20.97 -8.81
C GLY A 152 -0.36 21.04 -9.61
N ILE A 153 -1.22 20.02 -9.49
CA ILE A 153 -2.56 20.04 -10.09
C ILE A 153 -3.48 21.08 -9.44
N TYR A 154 -3.18 21.49 -8.21
CA TYR A 154 -3.90 22.57 -7.54
C TYR A 154 -3.36 23.89 -8.08
N THR A 155 -4.05 24.47 -9.05
CA THR A 155 -3.68 25.74 -9.66
C THR A 155 -4.12 26.94 -8.82
N THR A 156 -5.03 26.73 -7.87
CA THR A 156 -5.55 27.72 -6.92
C THR A 156 -5.95 27.03 -5.62
N GLY A 157 -5.67 27.64 -4.47
CA GLY A 157 -6.08 27.08 -3.19
C GLY A 157 -5.44 27.81 -2.02
N ARG A 158 -5.25 27.08 -0.92
CA ARG A 158 -4.65 27.57 0.32
C ARG A 158 -3.13 27.43 0.28
N ASP A 159 -2.42 28.46 0.72
CA ASP A 159 -1.00 28.28 1.03
C ASP A 159 -0.81 27.43 2.30
N LEU A 160 0.43 27.04 2.62
CA LEU A 160 0.69 26.15 3.77
C LEU A 160 0.26 26.76 5.11
N ASP A 161 0.44 28.07 5.31
CA ASP A 161 0.07 28.75 6.56
C ASP A 161 -1.47 28.73 6.73
N GLU A 162 -2.19 28.96 5.64
CA GLU A 162 -3.66 28.86 5.61
C GLU A 162 -4.14 27.43 5.86
N VAL A 163 -3.53 26.41 5.25
CA VAL A 163 -3.87 24.99 5.48
C VAL A 163 -3.72 24.64 6.96
N VAL A 164 -2.58 24.98 7.56
CA VAL A 164 -2.29 24.68 8.96
C VAL A 164 -3.21 25.44 9.91
N ARG A 165 -3.44 26.74 9.66
CA ARG A 165 -4.36 27.55 10.48
C ARG A 165 -5.77 26.98 10.45
N ASP A 166 -6.33 26.75 9.26
CA ASP A 166 -7.70 26.26 9.09
C ASP A 166 -7.87 24.85 9.69
N PHE A 167 -6.83 23.99 9.58
CA PHE A 167 -6.83 22.67 10.20
C PHE A 167 -6.82 22.74 11.72
N THR A 168 -5.90 23.52 12.30
CA THR A 168 -5.72 23.64 13.75
C THR A 168 -6.85 24.41 14.44
N SER A 169 -7.65 25.19 13.70
CA SER A 169 -8.89 25.80 14.19
C SER A 169 -10.14 24.92 13.99
N ASN A 170 -10.01 23.76 13.33
CA ASN A 170 -11.13 22.92 12.88
C ASN A 170 -12.10 23.60 11.90
N GLU A 171 -11.65 24.61 11.15
CA GLU A 171 -12.47 25.27 10.13
C GLU A 171 -12.57 24.45 8.84
N LYS A 172 -11.46 23.85 8.41
CA LYS A 172 -11.41 22.99 7.22
C LYS A 172 -10.48 21.79 7.43
N PRO A 173 -10.85 20.60 6.92
CA PRO A 173 -10.01 19.42 7.04
C PRO A 173 -8.76 19.51 6.14
N LEU A 174 -7.82 18.60 6.39
CA LEU A 174 -6.73 18.27 5.46
C LEU A 174 -7.26 17.41 4.30
N ALA A 175 -6.43 17.16 3.29
CA ALA A 175 -6.77 16.26 2.20
C ALA A 175 -7.12 14.84 2.70
N ASN A 176 -6.51 14.38 3.80
CA ASN A 176 -7.04 13.27 4.58
C ASN A 176 -8.00 13.79 5.67
N PRO A 177 -9.33 13.66 5.49
CA PRO A 177 -10.30 14.19 6.46
C PRO A 177 -10.37 13.40 7.76
N HIS A 178 -9.75 12.22 7.83
CA HIS A 178 -9.71 11.38 9.02
C HIS A 178 -8.64 11.84 10.02
N LEU A 179 -7.67 12.65 9.61
CA LEU A 179 -6.72 13.24 10.55
C LEU A 179 -7.39 14.43 11.26
N ARG A 180 -7.36 14.39 12.59
CA ARG A 180 -7.89 15.43 13.48
C ARG A 180 -6.77 16.06 14.29
N PRO A 181 -6.81 17.38 14.53
CA PRO A 181 -5.81 18.03 15.36
C PRO A 181 -5.96 17.60 16.81
N TRP A 182 -4.86 17.14 17.42
CA TRP A 182 -4.77 16.89 18.85
C TRP A 182 -3.97 18.00 19.52
N ARG A 183 -4.66 18.78 20.37
CA ARG A 183 -4.07 19.99 20.95
C ARG A 183 -3.06 19.70 22.05
N GLY A 184 -3.22 18.62 22.82
CA GLY A 184 -2.34 18.34 23.97
C GLY A 184 -2.20 19.51 24.96
N GLY A 185 -3.22 20.37 25.06
CA GLY A 185 -3.18 21.59 25.88
C GLY A 185 -2.70 22.87 25.17
N LEU A 186 -2.21 22.80 23.93
CA LEU A 186 -1.80 23.96 23.13
C LEU A 186 -3.00 24.75 22.59
N SER A 187 -2.80 26.07 22.45
CA SER A 187 -3.71 26.90 21.66
C SER A 187 -3.63 26.52 20.17
N GLY A 188 -4.64 26.85 19.36
CA GLY A 188 -4.59 26.58 17.91
C GLY A 188 -3.42 27.28 17.22
N LYS A 189 -3.07 28.48 17.67
CA LYS A 189 -1.94 29.24 17.14
C LYS A 189 -0.59 28.61 17.50
N ASP A 190 -0.45 28.09 18.73
CA ASP A 190 0.79 27.43 19.14
C ASP A 190 0.92 26.07 18.46
N LEU A 191 -0.18 25.34 18.30
CA LEU A 191 -0.21 24.10 17.55
C LEU A 191 0.17 24.31 16.07
N ALA A 192 -0.29 25.40 15.44
CA ALA A 192 0.07 25.72 14.06
C ALA A 192 1.59 25.83 13.85
N ARG A 193 2.32 26.35 14.85
CA ARG A 193 3.79 26.49 14.79
C ARG A 193 4.54 25.16 14.84
N VAL A 194 3.91 24.09 15.33
CA VAL A 194 4.49 22.74 15.30
C VAL A 194 4.57 22.23 13.85
N PHE A 195 3.60 22.62 13.02
CA PHE A 195 3.50 22.14 11.63
C PHE A 195 4.25 23.04 10.64
N ALA A 196 4.17 24.37 10.80
CA ALA A 196 4.71 25.33 9.83
C ALA A 196 5.36 26.56 10.48
N ASP A 197 6.41 27.06 9.82
CA ASP A 197 6.98 28.39 10.03
C ASP A 197 6.63 29.26 8.82
N GLY A 198 5.48 29.95 8.92
CA GLY A 198 4.86 30.66 7.81
C GLY A 198 4.52 29.71 6.65
N ARG A 199 5.06 29.98 5.47
CA ARG A 199 4.79 29.19 4.24
C ARG A 199 5.71 27.98 4.04
N SER A 200 6.50 27.61 5.05
CA SER A 200 7.39 26.45 5.01
C SER A 200 7.08 25.49 6.16
N PRO A 201 7.29 24.17 6.00
CA PRO A 201 7.22 23.24 7.12
C PRO A 201 8.18 23.67 8.24
N ALA A 202 7.76 23.53 9.49
CA ALA A 202 8.67 23.76 10.61
C ALA A 202 9.82 22.74 10.60
N ALA A 203 11.00 23.13 11.07
CA ALA A 203 12.22 22.31 10.96
C ALA A 203 12.08 20.93 11.61
N ASP A 204 11.34 20.84 12.73
CA ASP A 204 11.11 19.62 13.48
C ASP A 204 9.72 18.99 13.21
N ALA A 205 8.94 19.54 12.28
CA ALA A 205 7.58 19.07 11.98
C ALA A 205 7.55 17.58 11.59
N TRP A 206 8.58 17.09 10.89
CA TRP A 206 8.68 15.68 10.50
C TRP A 206 8.76 14.72 11.69
N ARG A 207 9.22 15.20 12.86
CA ARG A 207 9.31 14.44 14.11
C ARG A 207 8.08 14.69 14.99
N GLU A 208 7.72 15.95 15.19
CA GLU A 208 6.76 16.38 16.22
C GLU A 208 5.30 16.35 15.77
N ALA A 209 5.01 16.44 14.47
CA ALA A 209 3.64 16.53 13.96
C ALA A 209 2.76 15.34 14.38
N SER A 210 3.34 14.14 14.45
CA SER A 210 2.62 12.90 14.79
C SER A 210 1.95 12.96 16.16
N SER A 211 2.60 13.61 17.14
CA SER A 211 2.10 13.80 18.51
C SER A 211 0.83 14.65 18.59
N HIS A 212 0.51 15.36 17.52
CA HIS A 212 -0.60 16.29 17.43
C HIS A 212 -1.64 15.90 16.36
N LEU A 213 -1.62 14.64 15.91
CA LEU A 213 -2.56 14.11 14.95
C LEU A 213 -3.21 12.85 15.49
N MET A 214 -4.55 12.83 15.49
CA MET A 214 -5.35 11.65 15.84
C MET A 214 -6.10 11.17 14.61
N LEU A 215 -6.24 9.85 14.48
CA LEU A 215 -6.95 9.22 13.37
C LEU A 215 -8.39 8.90 13.77
N ASP A 216 -9.35 9.57 13.14
CA ASP A 216 -10.79 9.38 13.32
C ASP A 216 -11.30 8.25 12.42
N GLY A 217 -11.84 7.19 13.03
CA GLY A 217 -12.33 6.02 12.30
C GLY A 217 -11.23 5.09 11.77
N ALA A 218 -10.12 4.95 12.52
CA ALA A 218 -9.07 3.98 12.20
C ALA A 218 -9.65 2.55 12.05
N PHE A 219 -9.18 1.82 11.04
CA PHE A 219 -9.62 0.46 10.74
C PHE A 219 -8.56 -0.56 11.14
N ASN A 220 -8.90 -1.45 12.07
CA ASN A 220 -7.98 -2.50 12.51
C ASN A 220 -7.90 -3.64 11.50
N ILE A 221 -6.73 -3.81 10.87
CA ILE A 221 -6.48 -4.86 9.87
C ILE A 221 -6.62 -6.28 10.44
N ASN A 222 -6.54 -6.45 11.76
CA ASN A 222 -6.70 -7.74 12.42
C ASN A 222 -8.18 -8.12 12.66
N THR A 223 -9.14 -7.30 12.22
CA THR A 223 -10.55 -7.67 12.32
C THR A 223 -10.87 -8.92 11.49
N THR A 224 -11.60 -9.85 12.09
CA THR A 224 -12.06 -11.09 11.44
C THR A 224 -13.53 -11.00 10.99
N SER A 225 -14.10 -9.78 11.02
CA SER A 225 -15.45 -9.51 10.52
C SER A 225 -15.41 -9.19 9.03
N VAL A 226 -16.05 -10.05 8.22
CA VAL A 226 -16.20 -9.82 6.78
C VAL A 226 -17.00 -8.55 6.52
N ASP A 227 -18.08 -8.32 7.28
CA ASP A 227 -18.90 -7.12 7.16
C ASP A 227 -18.09 -5.86 7.45
N ALA A 228 -17.16 -5.89 8.41
CA ALA A 228 -16.30 -4.74 8.70
C ALA A 228 -15.38 -4.41 7.50
N TRP A 229 -14.72 -5.42 6.93
CA TRP A 229 -13.90 -5.26 5.73
C TRP A 229 -14.72 -4.78 4.53
N LYS A 230 -15.89 -5.38 4.30
CA LYS A 230 -16.82 -4.96 3.23
C LYS A 230 -17.20 -3.51 3.42
N MET A 231 -17.68 -3.11 4.60
CA MET A 231 -18.12 -1.74 4.86
C MET A 231 -16.98 -0.73 4.70
N PHE A 232 -15.77 -1.09 5.12
CA PHE A 232 -14.59 -0.25 4.96
C PHE A 232 -14.23 -0.06 3.48
N LEU A 233 -14.10 -1.13 2.70
CA LEU A 233 -13.73 -1.08 1.28
C LEU A 233 -14.86 -0.50 0.41
N TRP A 234 -16.10 -0.90 0.66
CA TRP A 234 -17.29 -0.40 -0.05
C TRP A 234 -17.61 1.06 0.29
N GLY A 235 -17.15 1.55 1.44
CA GLY A 235 -17.23 2.96 1.83
C GLY A 235 -16.44 3.88 0.89
N LEU A 236 -15.52 3.33 0.09
CA LEU A 236 -14.69 4.08 -0.87
C LEU A 236 -15.41 4.37 -2.20
N ARG A 237 -16.62 3.85 -2.40
CA ARG A 237 -17.40 3.97 -3.65
C ARG A 237 -17.87 5.39 -3.92
N GLY A 238 -18.19 5.66 -5.19
CA GLY A 238 -18.64 6.97 -5.65
C GLY A 238 -17.53 8.03 -5.63
N GLY A 239 -17.93 9.29 -5.62
CA GLY A 239 -17.03 10.44 -5.74
C GLY A 239 -16.59 10.70 -7.18
N ASN A 240 -15.61 11.59 -7.35
CA ASN A 240 -15.09 11.97 -8.65
C ASN A 240 -13.64 11.53 -8.80
N MET A 241 -13.26 11.25 -10.04
CA MET A 241 -11.90 10.96 -10.43
C MET A 241 -11.43 11.98 -11.46
N VAL A 242 -10.17 12.40 -11.30
CA VAL A 242 -9.49 13.26 -12.26
C VAL A 242 -8.52 12.39 -13.08
N TYR A 243 -8.46 12.59 -14.39
CA TYR A 243 -7.63 11.81 -15.31
C TYR A 243 -7.12 12.67 -16.47
N LEU A 244 -6.11 12.20 -17.19
CA LEU A 244 -5.66 12.77 -18.46
C LEU A 244 -6.36 12.06 -19.61
N ASP A 245 -7.05 12.82 -20.47
CA ASP A 245 -7.60 12.25 -21.70
C ASP A 245 -6.49 11.96 -22.73
N GLY A 246 -6.84 11.27 -23.81
CA GLY A 246 -5.89 10.90 -24.88
C GLY A 246 -5.20 12.09 -25.57
N ASN A 247 -5.65 13.32 -25.32
CA ASN A 247 -5.03 14.55 -25.83
C ASN A 247 -4.17 15.25 -24.77
N GLY A 248 -3.99 14.65 -23.58
CA GLY A 248 -3.22 15.21 -22.48
C GLY A 248 -3.96 16.30 -21.70
N SER A 249 -5.29 16.44 -21.86
CA SER A 249 -6.08 17.40 -21.09
C SER A 249 -6.59 16.78 -19.81
N VAL A 250 -6.57 17.54 -18.71
CA VAL A 250 -7.15 17.11 -17.43
C VAL A 250 -8.66 17.12 -17.52
N ARG A 251 -9.29 15.99 -17.15
CA ARG A 251 -10.73 15.77 -17.14
C ARG A 251 -11.17 15.23 -15.79
N GLU A 252 -12.45 15.39 -15.49
CA GLU A 252 -13.08 14.86 -14.28
C GLU A 252 -14.28 13.99 -14.68
N ARG A 253 -14.46 12.87 -13.99
CA ARG A 253 -15.59 11.95 -14.17
C ARG A 253 -16.11 11.47 -12.83
N ALA A 254 -17.44 11.43 -12.69
CA ALA A 254 -18.09 10.77 -11.56
C ALA A 254 -17.92 9.25 -11.65
N ILE A 255 -17.50 8.64 -10.54
CA ILE A 255 -17.41 7.18 -10.40
C ILE A 255 -18.84 6.66 -10.17
N PRO A 256 -19.26 5.58 -10.86
CA PRO A 256 -20.56 4.97 -10.60
C PRO A 256 -20.75 4.59 -9.13
N ASP A 257 -21.95 4.84 -8.58
CA ASP A 257 -22.25 4.58 -7.16
C ASP A 257 -22.20 3.10 -6.78
N ASP A 258 -22.24 2.20 -7.76
CA ASP A 258 -22.14 0.74 -7.63
C ASP A 258 -20.71 0.22 -7.91
N ARG A 259 -19.70 1.11 -7.89
CA ARG A 259 -18.30 0.77 -8.13
C ARG A 259 -17.35 1.44 -7.15
N VAL A 260 -16.26 0.73 -6.83
CA VAL A 260 -15.09 1.29 -6.14
C VAL A 260 -13.95 1.46 -7.13
N ALA A 261 -13.44 2.67 -7.28
CA ALA A 261 -12.32 2.96 -8.17
C ALA A 261 -10.98 2.84 -7.43
N PHE A 262 -10.07 2.06 -8.01
CA PHE A 262 -8.66 2.02 -7.62
C PHE A 262 -7.80 2.45 -8.81
N SER A 263 -6.81 3.28 -8.54
CA SER A 263 -5.89 3.79 -9.56
C SER A 263 -4.48 3.76 -9.02
N ARG A 264 -3.56 3.22 -9.83
CA ARG A 264 -2.12 3.26 -9.56
C ARG A 264 -1.60 4.68 -9.53
N PHE A 265 -2.04 5.50 -10.48
CA PHE A 265 -1.62 6.89 -10.62
C PHE A 265 -2.60 7.83 -9.96
N SER A 266 -2.09 8.95 -9.45
CA SER A 266 -2.92 10.02 -8.90
C SER A 266 -3.66 10.75 -10.02
N LEU A 267 -3.05 10.76 -11.21
CA LEU A 267 -3.64 11.25 -12.44
C LEU A 267 -3.50 10.19 -13.56
N PRO A 268 -4.40 9.18 -13.62
CA PRO A 268 -4.35 8.12 -14.64
C PRO A 268 -4.53 8.70 -16.06
N GLY A 269 -3.99 7.99 -17.06
CA GLY A 269 -4.07 8.36 -18.48
C GLY A 269 -5.34 7.91 -19.19
N SER A 270 -6.30 7.36 -18.44
CA SER A 270 -7.63 6.98 -18.89
C SER A 270 -8.53 6.81 -17.66
N ASP A 271 -9.83 7.00 -17.85
CA ASP A 271 -10.89 6.75 -16.86
C ASP A 271 -11.55 5.37 -17.02
N GLU A 272 -11.07 4.56 -17.96
CA GLU A 272 -11.59 3.23 -18.27
C GLU A 272 -10.71 2.14 -17.65
N GLU A 273 -11.25 0.95 -17.46
CA GLU A 273 -10.49 -0.17 -16.86
C GLU A 273 -9.83 -1.12 -17.87
N GLY A 274 -10.20 -1.00 -19.15
CA GLY A 274 -9.80 -1.91 -20.22
C GLY A 274 -10.47 -3.29 -20.11
N THR A 275 -10.87 -3.84 -21.24
CA THR A 275 -11.60 -5.11 -21.29
C THR A 275 -10.70 -6.35 -21.23
N ASN A 276 -9.47 -6.25 -21.76
CA ASN A 276 -8.49 -7.32 -21.87
C ASN A 276 -7.09 -6.72 -22.08
N PRO A 277 -6.00 -7.52 -22.13
CA PRO A 277 -4.65 -6.99 -22.27
C PRO A 277 -4.37 -6.27 -23.60
N GLY A 278 -5.13 -6.53 -24.66
CA GLY A 278 -5.02 -5.79 -25.93
C GLY A 278 -5.67 -4.41 -25.91
N ASP A 279 -6.47 -4.10 -24.89
CA ASP A 279 -7.18 -2.84 -24.75
C ASP A 279 -6.25 -1.72 -24.24
N PRO A 280 -6.05 -0.62 -24.98
CA PRO A 280 -5.19 0.48 -24.56
C PRO A 280 -5.59 1.14 -23.23
N ALA A 281 -6.84 0.99 -22.78
CA ALA A 281 -7.26 1.46 -21.47
C ALA A 281 -6.65 0.64 -20.32
N ALA A 282 -6.39 -0.66 -20.49
CA ALA A 282 -5.75 -1.49 -19.46
C ALA A 282 -4.32 -1.03 -19.11
N TRP A 283 -3.69 -0.27 -20.01
CA TRP A 283 -2.31 0.20 -19.87
C TRP A 283 -2.18 1.64 -19.39
N ARG A 284 -3.30 2.34 -19.20
CA ARG A 284 -3.34 3.77 -18.85
C ARG A 284 -4.37 4.10 -17.78
N GLY A 285 -5.36 3.23 -17.63
CA GLY A 285 -6.57 3.48 -16.88
C GLY A 285 -6.53 2.95 -15.46
N ILE A 286 -7.69 2.50 -15.00
CA ILE A 286 -7.98 2.22 -13.59
C ILE A 286 -8.60 0.83 -13.37
N ARG A 287 -9.02 0.53 -12.14
CA ARG A 287 -9.89 -0.62 -11.82
C ARG A 287 -11.19 -0.14 -11.23
N LEU A 288 -12.32 -0.67 -11.69
CA LEU A 288 -13.65 -0.38 -11.14
C LEU A 288 -14.24 -1.67 -10.56
N LEU A 289 -14.04 -1.88 -9.26
CA LEU A 289 -14.50 -3.10 -8.59
C LEU A 289 -16.01 -3.05 -8.33
N THR A 290 -16.69 -4.15 -8.65
CA THR A 290 -18.10 -4.38 -8.35
C THR A 290 -18.31 -4.69 -6.87
N GLU A 291 -19.56 -4.60 -6.38
CA GLU A 291 -19.89 -5.04 -5.02
C GLU A 291 -19.49 -6.50 -4.78
N ARG A 292 -19.72 -7.37 -5.77
CA ARG A 292 -19.40 -8.80 -5.65
C ARG A 292 -17.89 -9.06 -5.52
N GLN A 293 -17.07 -8.30 -6.23
CA GLN A 293 -15.60 -8.36 -6.08
C GLN A 293 -15.14 -7.80 -4.73
N ILE A 294 -15.80 -6.76 -4.22
CA ILE A 294 -15.50 -6.22 -2.89
C ILE A 294 -15.89 -7.20 -1.77
N ASP A 295 -17.02 -7.90 -1.93
CA ASP A 295 -17.46 -8.95 -1.00
C ASP A 295 -16.45 -10.09 -0.95
N ARG A 296 -16.03 -10.58 -2.12
CA ARG A 296 -14.99 -11.60 -2.22
C ARG A 296 -13.67 -11.11 -1.61
N LEU A 297 -13.23 -9.89 -1.89
CA LEU A 297 -12.02 -9.32 -1.32
C LEU A 297 -12.09 -9.24 0.21
N ALA A 298 -13.25 -8.87 0.77
CA ALA A 298 -13.44 -8.81 2.22
C ALA A 298 -13.36 -10.20 2.87
N GLU A 299 -13.97 -11.22 2.27
CA GLU A 299 -13.87 -12.61 2.72
C GLU A 299 -12.41 -13.09 2.71
N GLU A 300 -11.68 -12.78 1.64
CA GLU A 300 -10.29 -13.19 1.47
C GLU A 300 -9.33 -12.42 2.38
N CYS A 301 -9.56 -11.14 2.64
CA CYS A 301 -8.83 -10.39 3.67
C CYS A 301 -8.99 -11.06 5.04
N VAL A 302 -10.22 -11.43 5.44
CA VAL A 302 -10.47 -12.16 6.70
C VAL A 302 -9.78 -13.52 6.70
N ARG A 303 -9.80 -14.25 5.58
CA ARG A 303 -9.08 -15.53 5.46
C ARG A 303 -7.58 -15.34 5.68
N GLN A 304 -6.97 -14.36 5.02
CA GLN A 304 -5.54 -14.06 5.16
C GLN A 304 -5.18 -13.61 6.58
N VAL A 305 -6.02 -12.80 7.23
CA VAL A 305 -5.87 -12.44 8.64
C VAL A 305 -5.91 -13.67 9.55
N LYS A 306 -6.82 -14.63 9.31
CA LYS A 306 -6.89 -15.86 10.10
C LYS A 306 -5.70 -16.80 9.88
N LEU A 307 -5.13 -16.81 8.68
CA LEU A 307 -3.98 -17.65 8.34
C LEU A 307 -2.65 -17.05 8.79
N ARG A 308 -2.52 -15.72 8.74
CA ARG A 308 -1.25 -15.02 8.94
C ARG A 308 -1.18 -14.19 10.21
N GLY A 309 -2.31 -13.72 10.71
CA GLY A 309 -2.39 -12.81 11.83
C GLY A 309 -2.43 -13.49 13.21
N PRO A 310 -2.60 -12.69 14.28
CA PRO A 310 -2.69 -11.23 14.24
C PRO A 310 -1.34 -10.60 13.85
N PHE A 311 -1.39 -9.62 12.94
CA PHE A 311 -0.25 -8.81 12.53
C PHE A 311 0.11 -7.83 13.64
N LEU A 312 1.40 -7.78 14.01
CA LEU A 312 1.87 -6.92 15.11
C LEU A 312 2.14 -5.48 14.66
N ASN A 313 2.35 -5.29 13.37
CA ASN A 313 2.74 -4.04 12.72
C ASN A 313 2.24 -4.03 11.25
N LEU A 314 2.33 -2.89 10.55
CA LEU A 314 1.88 -2.79 9.16
C LEU A 314 2.88 -3.42 8.18
N SER A 315 4.18 -3.39 8.47
CA SER A 315 5.20 -4.08 7.66
C SER A 315 4.85 -5.56 7.45
N ASP A 316 4.52 -6.29 8.53
CA ASP A 316 4.15 -7.71 8.52
C ASP A 316 2.85 -7.99 7.73
N PHE A 317 1.89 -7.06 7.75
CA PHE A 317 0.68 -7.17 6.94
C PHE A 317 0.94 -6.98 5.44
N VAL A 318 1.77 -5.98 5.12
CA VAL A 318 2.08 -5.60 3.73
C VAL A 318 3.06 -6.59 3.10
N ASN A 319 4.04 -7.09 3.84
CA ASN A 319 5.10 -7.96 3.35
C ASN A 319 4.70 -9.44 3.31
N ARG A 320 5.41 -10.18 2.44
CA ARG A 320 5.43 -11.64 2.44
C ARG A 320 6.15 -12.17 3.69
N ARG A 321 5.92 -13.43 4.06
CA ARG A 321 6.70 -14.09 5.10
C ARG A 321 8.04 -14.59 4.56
N LEU A 322 9.05 -14.68 5.42
CA LEU A 322 10.35 -15.25 5.06
C LEU A 322 10.33 -16.77 5.26
N GLU A 323 9.51 -17.46 4.48
CA GLU A 323 9.33 -18.91 4.53
C GLU A 323 9.06 -19.49 3.14
N ASP A 324 9.29 -20.79 2.97
CA ASP A 324 8.92 -21.49 1.74
C ASP A 324 7.39 -21.67 1.66
N GLY A 325 6.86 -21.70 0.44
CA GLY A 325 5.43 -21.91 0.17
C GLY A 325 4.64 -20.62 -0.10
N PRO A 326 3.30 -20.70 -0.17
CA PRO A 326 2.46 -19.60 -0.66
C PRO A 326 2.59 -18.29 0.13
N PHE A 327 2.84 -18.38 1.44
CA PHE A 327 2.99 -17.20 2.28
C PHE A 327 4.27 -16.41 2.04
N GLY A 328 5.27 -17.06 1.43
CA GLY A 328 6.52 -16.44 1.03
C GLY A 328 6.53 -15.82 -0.36
N LEU A 329 5.42 -15.85 -1.09
CA LEU A 329 5.30 -15.27 -2.44
C LEU A 329 4.80 -13.82 -2.41
N SER A 330 3.90 -13.50 -1.49
CA SER A 330 3.32 -12.17 -1.34
C SER A 330 2.71 -11.95 0.05
N GLY A 331 2.45 -10.68 0.37
CA GLY A 331 1.78 -10.25 1.59
C GLY A 331 0.30 -10.53 1.63
N ALA A 332 -0.32 -10.23 2.77
CA ALA A 332 -1.70 -10.66 3.05
C ALA A 332 -2.71 -10.07 2.06
N LEU A 333 -2.59 -8.78 1.74
CA LEU A 333 -3.53 -8.10 0.85
C LEU A 333 -3.37 -8.54 -0.61
N GLN A 334 -2.15 -8.70 -1.11
CA GLN A 334 -1.94 -9.22 -2.47
C GLN A 334 -2.47 -10.66 -2.58
N ALA A 335 -2.21 -11.52 -1.60
CA ALA A 335 -2.75 -12.87 -1.56
C ALA A 335 -4.29 -12.93 -1.46
N ALA A 336 -4.93 -11.88 -0.93
CA ALA A 336 -6.40 -11.76 -0.95
C ALA A 336 -6.93 -11.30 -2.32
N ILE A 337 -6.20 -10.44 -3.03
CA ILE A 337 -6.53 -10.02 -4.40
C ILE A 337 -6.40 -11.19 -5.37
N ASP A 338 -5.32 -11.96 -5.23
CA ASP A 338 -4.98 -13.13 -6.07
C ASP A 338 -5.51 -14.45 -5.50
N TRP A 339 -6.62 -14.42 -4.75
CA TRP A 339 -7.22 -15.61 -4.15
C TRP A 339 -7.53 -16.71 -5.18
N ASP A 340 -7.72 -16.31 -6.44
CA ASP A 340 -8.08 -17.17 -7.55
C ASP A 340 -6.89 -17.88 -8.19
N ASP A 341 -5.65 -17.55 -7.82
CA ASP A 341 -4.44 -18.19 -8.37
C ASP A 341 -4.17 -19.58 -7.78
N ASP A 342 -4.70 -19.87 -6.57
CA ASP A 342 -4.52 -21.16 -5.87
C ASP A 342 -5.83 -21.96 -5.83
N GLY A 343 -6.30 -22.37 -7.01
CA GLY A 343 -7.47 -23.26 -7.17
C GLY A 343 -8.83 -22.56 -7.16
N GLY A 344 -8.87 -21.23 -7.24
CA GLY A 344 -10.10 -20.46 -7.45
C GLY A 344 -10.49 -20.33 -8.92
N ASP A 345 -11.68 -19.79 -9.16
CA ASP A 345 -12.19 -19.55 -10.52
C ASP A 345 -11.79 -18.15 -11.00
N SER A 346 -10.66 -18.08 -11.71
CA SER A 346 -10.17 -16.85 -12.33
C SER A 346 -11.01 -16.39 -13.53
N SER A 347 -11.91 -17.24 -14.04
CA SER A 347 -12.84 -16.89 -15.13
C SER A 347 -14.17 -16.31 -14.62
N GLY A 348 -14.42 -16.45 -13.31
CA GLY A 348 -15.62 -15.98 -12.66
C GLY A 348 -15.69 -14.46 -12.52
N PRO A 349 -16.89 -13.88 -12.38
CA PRO A 349 -17.08 -12.43 -12.20
C PRO A 349 -16.52 -11.88 -10.88
N ASP A 350 -16.06 -12.75 -9.99
CA ASP A 350 -15.55 -12.42 -8.65
C ASP A 350 -14.02 -12.24 -8.67
N SER A 351 -13.37 -12.73 -9.72
CA SER A 351 -11.95 -12.49 -9.92
C SER A 351 -11.72 -11.01 -10.21
N ILE A 352 -10.82 -10.41 -9.45
CA ILE A 352 -10.45 -9.00 -9.62
C ILE A 352 -9.62 -8.83 -10.89
N ASN A 353 -8.69 -9.74 -11.14
CA ASN A 353 -7.69 -9.66 -12.21
C ASN A 353 -7.88 -10.72 -13.30
N GLY A 354 -8.98 -11.49 -13.28
CA GLY A 354 -9.23 -12.63 -14.15
C GLY A 354 -9.12 -12.37 -15.65
N ARG A 355 -9.41 -11.13 -16.08
CA ARG A 355 -9.23 -10.68 -17.48
C ARG A 355 -7.76 -10.69 -17.96
N PHE A 356 -6.81 -10.90 -17.06
CA PHE A 356 -5.37 -11.00 -17.33
C PHE A 356 -4.80 -12.38 -16.95
N LYS A 357 -5.66 -13.36 -16.66
CA LYS A 357 -5.28 -14.68 -16.13
C LYS A 357 -5.75 -15.84 -17.03
N SER A 358 -5.93 -15.60 -18.33
CA SER A 358 -6.19 -16.70 -19.25
C SER A 358 -4.95 -17.61 -19.36
N PRO A 359 -5.08 -18.89 -19.77
CA PRO A 359 -3.94 -19.81 -19.80
C PRO A 359 -2.72 -19.30 -20.59
N ASP A 360 -2.95 -18.57 -21.69
CA ASP A 360 -1.87 -17.99 -22.52
C ASP A 360 -1.24 -16.73 -21.89
N ASP A 361 -1.86 -16.18 -20.83
CA ASP A 361 -1.46 -14.95 -20.14
C ASP A 361 -0.74 -15.23 -18.80
N MET A 362 -0.54 -16.51 -18.48
CA MET A 362 0.05 -16.97 -17.24
C MET A 362 1.41 -17.61 -17.50
N ILE A 363 2.40 -17.28 -16.67
CA ILE A 363 3.65 -18.00 -16.57
C ILE A 363 3.43 -19.13 -15.56
N GLY A 364 3.48 -20.37 -16.02
CA GLY A 364 3.37 -21.56 -15.20
C GLY A 364 4.69 -21.95 -14.54
N THR A 365 4.62 -22.74 -13.48
CA THR A 365 5.81 -23.30 -12.81
C THR A 365 6.63 -24.20 -13.73
N SER A 366 5.99 -24.86 -14.70
CA SER A 366 6.67 -25.64 -15.74
C SER A 366 7.50 -24.78 -16.69
N ASP A 367 7.07 -23.55 -16.96
CA ASP A 367 7.73 -22.65 -17.92
C ASP A 367 9.08 -22.15 -17.37
N VAL A 368 9.20 -22.09 -16.04
CA VAL A 368 10.38 -21.60 -15.32
C VAL A 368 11.22 -22.70 -14.69
N ALA A 369 10.81 -23.97 -14.86
CA ALA A 369 11.46 -25.12 -14.20
C ALA A 369 12.93 -25.28 -14.60
N SER A 370 13.30 -24.92 -15.84
CA SER A 370 14.68 -25.00 -16.32
C SER A 370 15.53 -23.77 -16.02
N TRP A 371 14.99 -22.75 -15.33
CA TRP A 371 15.69 -21.49 -15.07
C TRP A 371 16.53 -21.52 -13.78
N GLU A 372 16.52 -22.64 -13.04
CA GLU A 372 17.32 -22.86 -11.82
C GLU A 372 17.20 -21.72 -10.79
N LEU A 373 16.00 -21.13 -10.69
CA LEU A 373 15.73 -20.01 -9.80
C LEU A 373 15.70 -20.45 -8.32
N PRO A 374 16.29 -19.68 -7.40
CA PRO A 374 16.15 -19.91 -5.95
C PRO A 374 14.70 -19.91 -5.46
N ASN A 375 13.83 -19.11 -6.08
CA ASN A 375 12.41 -19.04 -5.77
C ASN A 375 11.58 -19.07 -7.07
N PRO A 376 11.36 -20.26 -7.66
CA PRO A 376 10.68 -20.37 -8.94
C PRO A 376 9.20 -19.98 -8.87
N GLY A 377 8.56 -20.15 -7.70
CA GLY A 377 7.17 -19.73 -7.51
C GLY A 377 6.95 -18.23 -7.67
N ALA A 378 7.98 -17.42 -7.39
CA ALA A 378 7.93 -15.97 -7.58
C ALA A 378 8.04 -15.50 -9.03
N ALA A 379 8.43 -16.39 -9.96
CA ALA A 379 8.44 -16.11 -11.40
C ALA A 379 7.15 -16.52 -12.11
N ALA A 380 6.27 -17.27 -11.43
CA ALA A 380 4.99 -17.69 -11.96
C ALA A 380 3.90 -16.61 -11.71
N GLY A 381 2.80 -16.69 -12.47
CA GLY A 381 1.66 -15.78 -12.35
C GLY A 381 1.36 -15.02 -13.64
N SER A 382 0.48 -14.02 -13.56
CA SER A 382 0.09 -13.22 -14.73
C SER A 382 1.26 -12.36 -15.23
N MET A 383 1.52 -12.44 -16.54
CA MET A 383 2.51 -11.60 -17.21
C MET A 383 2.13 -10.10 -17.23
N PHE A 384 0.89 -9.75 -16.82
CA PHE A 384 0.35 -8.39 -16.79
C PHE A 384 0.36 -7.74 -15.39
N THR A 385 0.89 -8.40 -14.35
CA THR A 385 0.88 -7.90 -12.96
C THR A 385 1.39 -6.44 -12.81
N GLY A 386 2.29 -6.00 -13.70
CA GLY A 386 2.86 -4.64 -13.71
C GLY A 386 2.02 -3.56 -14.39
N ILE A 387 0.93 -3.88 -15.09
CA ILE A 387 0.17 -2.88 -15.86
C ILE A 387 -0.87 -2.15 -14.99
N PRO A 388 -1.22 -0.88 -15.27
CA PRO A 388 -2.11 -0.08 -14.41
C PRO A 388 -3.50 -0.71 -14.22
N GLY A 389 -3.99 -1.41 -15.25
CA GLY A 389 -5.25 -2.13 -15.23
C GLY A 389 -5.21 -3.48 -14.51
N TYR A 390 -4.08 -3.91 -13.92
CA TYR A 390 -4.00 -5.05 -13.00
C TYR A 390 -3.99 -4.53 -11.56
N LEU A 391 -4.96 -4.92 -10.72
CA LEU A 391 -5.00 -4.44 -9.33
C LEU A 391 -3.89 -5.08 -8.51
N THR A 392 -3.09 -4.25 -7.85
CA THR A 392 -2.07 -4.67 -6.87
C THR A 392 -2.42 -4.16 -5.47
N GLN A 393 -1.79 -4.75 -4.45
CA GLN A 393 -1.99 -4.32 -3.07
C GLN A 393 -1.59 -2.86 -2.84
N ALA A 394 -0.57 -2.35 -3.54
CA ALA A 394 -0.19 -0.94 -3.46
C ALA A 394 -1.31 -0.02 -3.97
N ASP A 395 -2.05 -0.42 -5.01
CA ASP A 395 -3.16 0.38 -5.54
C ASP A 395 -4.29 0.53 -4.49
N VAL A 396 -4.55 -0.54 -3.72
CA VAL A 396 -5.51 -0.52 -2.61
C VAL A 396 -4.96 0.29 -1.42
N LEU A 397 -3.72 0.03 -1.00
CA LEU A 397 -3.03 0.71 0.10
C LEU A 397 -2.84 2.21 -0.16
N LYS A 398 -2.77 2.64 -1.42
CA LYS A 398 -2.74 4.06 -1.77
C LYS A 398 -4.01 4.79 -1.28
N ARG A 399 -5.15 4.11 -1.30
CA ARG A 399 -6.46 4.64 -0.87
C ARG A 399 -6.67 4.49 0.64
N ILE A 400 -6.27 3.34 1.22
CA ILE A 400 -6.60 2.99 2.62
C ILE A 400 -5.44 3.12 3.61
N GLY A 401 -4.20 3.24 3.15
CA GLY A 401 -2.98 3.04 3.96
C GLY A 401 -2.87 3.96 5.17
N ASN A 402 -3.39 5.19 5.06
CA ASN A 402 -3.42 6.15 6.16
C ASN A 402 -4.61 5.97 7.13
N MET A 403 -5.50 5.02 6.86
CA MET A 403 -6.70 4.73 7.68
C MET A 403 -6.60 3.40 8.41
N ILE A 404 -5.64 2.54 8.06
CA ILE A 404 -5.48 1.22 8.63
C ILE A 404 -4.47 1.23 9.78
N VAL A 405 -4.74 0.41 10.80
CA VAL A 405 -3.87 0.25 11.97
C VAL A 405 -3.78 -1.22 12.37
N PRO A 406 -2.65 -1.71 12.91
CA PRO A 406 -2.52 -3.06 13.43
C PRO A 406 -3.11 -3.20 14.85
N ARG A 407 -3.32 -2.08 15.54
CA ARG A 407 -3.79 -2.01 16.93
C ARG A 407 -4.84 -0.92 17.08
N ASP A 408 -5.88 -1.22 17.86
CA ASP A 408 -6.88 -0.24 18.24
C ASP A 408 -6.34 0.71 19.30
N ASP A 409 -6.79 1.96 19.27
CA ASP A 409 -6.54 2.95 20.32
C ASP A 409 -7.78 3.21 21.19
N THR A 410 -8.92 2.64 20.84
CA THR A 410 -10.17 2.77 21.62
C THR A 410 -10.71 1.39 21.94
N PHE A 411 -10.92 1.14 23.23
CA PHE A 411 -11.29 -0.17 23.75
C PHE A 411 -12.60 -0.08 24.50
N ARG A 412 -13.49 -1.05 24.24
CA ARG A 412 -14.65 -1.33 25.08
C ARG A 412 -14.31 -2.47 26.03
N ILE A 413 -14.24 -2.16 27.31
CA ILE A 413 -13.93 -3.12 28.37
C ILE A 413 -15.21 -3.44 29.12
N ARG A 414 -15.60 -4.71 29.15
CA ARG A 414 -16.68 -5.20 30.03
C ARG A 414 -16.07 -5.95 31.20
N ALA A 415 -16.54 -5.65 32.40
CA ALA A 415 -16.13 -6.33 33.62
C ALA A 415 -17.34 -6.85 34.39
N TYR A 416 -17.12 -7.94 35.13
CA TYR A 416 -18.10 -8.60 35.99
C TYR A 416 -17.48 -8.79 37.38
N GLY A 417 -18.29 -8.60 38.42
CA GLY A 417 -17.94 -8.95 39.78
C GLY A 417 -19.08 -9.66 40.49
N ASP A 418 -18.75 -10.65 41.33
CA ASP A 418 -19.66 -11.22 42.31
C ASP A 418 -19.17 -11.05 43.75
N ALA A 419 -20.13 -10.91 44.66
CA ALA A 419 -19.89 -11.07 46.10
C ALA A 419 -20.40 -12.43 46.54
N ARG A 420 -19.69 -13.08 47.47
CA ARG A 420 -20.02 -14.41 47.99
C ARG A 420 -20.19 -14.40 49.50
N ASP A 421 -21.07 -15.26 50.02
CA ASP A 421 -21.20 -15.50 51.45
C ASP A 421 -20.06 -16.37 52.01
N ALA A 422 -20.05 -16.62 53.32
CA ALA A 422 -19.03 -17.45 53.98
C ALA A 422 -19.06 -18.93 53.54
N ALA A 423 -20.16 -19.39 52.93
CA ALA A 423 -20.29 -20.73 52.36
C ALA A 423 -19.90 -20.78 50.86
N GLY A 424 -19.55 -19.63 50.27
CA GLY A 424 -19.14 -19.50 48.87
C GLY A 424 -20.30 -19.27 47.89
N HIS A 425 -21.54 -19.07 48.35
CA HIS A 425 -22.67 -18.77 47.47
C HIS A 425 -22.63 -17.32 47.01
N VAL A 426 -22.86 -17.09 45.71
CA VAL A 426 -22.98 -15.75 45.13
C VAL A 426 -24.23 -15.06 45.67
N VAL A 427 -24.05 -13.92 46.34
CA VAL A 427 -25.13 -13.10 46.92
C VAL A 427 -25.47 -11.88 46.08
N SER A 428 -24.52 -11.37 45.28
CA SER A 428 -24.77 -10.26 44.37
C SER A 428 -23.83 -10.33 43.17
N ARG A 429 -24.28 -9.70 42.08
CA ARG A 429 -23.55 -9.59 40.81
C ARG A 429 -23.64 -8.17 40.29
N ALA A 430 -22.56 -7.69 39.69
CA ALA A 430 -22.53 -6.42 38.99
C ALA A 430 -21.73 -6.54 37.69
N TRP A 431 -22.17 -5.80 36.67
CA TRP A 431 -21.49 -5.71 35.39
C TRP A 431 -21.29 -4.24 35.05
N CYS A 432 -20.16 -3.90 34.46
CA CYS A 432 -19.91 -2.57 33.94
C CYS A 432 -19.24 -2.62 32.57
N GLU A 433 -19.41 -1.54 31.83
CA GLU A 433 -18.75 -1.30 30.56
C GLU A 433 -18.05 0.05 30.62
N ALA A 434 -16.78 0.07 30.25
CA ALA A 434 -15.96 1.25 30.11
C ALA A 434 -15.50 1.38 28.65
N VAL A 435 -15.52 2.61 28.13
CA VAL A 435 -14.79 2.95 26.90
C VAL A 435 -13.54 3.71 27.31
N VAL A 436 -12.37 3.20 26.94
CA VAL A 436 -11.08 3.84 27.20
C VAL A 436 -10.38 4.13 25.89
N GLN A 437 -9.68 5.26 25.81
CA GLN A 437 -8.94 5.68 24.63
C GLN A 437 -7.48 5.98 24.98
N ARG A 438 -6.55 5.38 24.25
CA ARG A 438 -5.12 5.73 24.29
C ARG A 438 -4.92 7.09 23.61
N VAL A 439 -4.11 7.94 24.22
CA VAL A 439 -3.77 9.27 23.68
C VAL A 439 -2.26 9.40 23.45
N PRO A 440 -1.81 10.40 22.68
CA PRO A 440 -0.38 10.60 22.41
C PRO A 440 0.45 10.82 23.67
N GLU A 441 -0.07 11.42 24.74
CA GLU A 441 0.72 11.68 25.94
C GLU A 441 1.17 10.39 26.64
N TYR A 442 2.39 10.40 27.19
CA TYR A 442 2.83 9.37 28.12
C TYR A 442 2.11 9.48 29.48
N LEU A 443 2.14 8.40 30.26
CA LEU A 443 1.49 8.38 31.57
C LEU A 443 2.14 9.42 32.51
N ASP A 444 3.47 9.40 32.58
CA ASP A 444 4.31 10.37 33.27
C ASP A 444 4.76 11.47 32.28
N PRO A 445 4.48 12.76 32.56
CA PRO A 445 4.84 13.87 31.68
C PRO A 445 6.36 14.18 31.63
N ALA A 446 7.21 13.42 32.32
CA ALA A 446 8.66 13.54 32.21
C ALA A 446 9.20 13.21 30.81
N ASP A 447 8.49 12.40 30.02
CA ASP A 447 8.82 12.14 28.62
C ASP A 447 7.79 12.80 27.69
N GLU A 448 8.28 13.54 26.70
CA GLU A 448 7.42 14.20 25.70
C GLU A 448 6.80 13.19 24.73
N PRO A 449 5.62 13.49 24.14
CA PRO A 449 4.92 12.53 23.28
C PRO A 449 5.71 12.05 22.05
N ASP A 450 6.62 12.84 21.49
CA ASP A 450 7.47 12.44 20.35
C ASP A 450 8.72 11.64 20.77
N THR A 451 8.96 11.46 22.07
CA THR A 451 10.07 10.65 22.57
C THR A 451 9.90 9.18 22.17
N ALA A 452 10.90 8.63 21.48
CA ALA A 452 10.90 7.23 21.07
C ALA A 452 10.96 6.28 22.28
N ALA A 453 10.32 5.11 22.18
CA ALA A 453 10.21 4.16 23.28
C ALA A 453 11.56 3.72 23.88
N LYS A 454 12.60 3.64 23.05
CA LYS A 454 13.97 3.28 23.46
C LYS A 454 14.68 4.38 24.27
N ASP A 455 14.23 5.62 24.12
CA ASP A 455 14.84 6.83 24.69
C ASP A 455 14.07 7.36 25.90
N LEU A 456 13.01 6.65 26.34
CA LEU A 456 12.22 7.03 27.52
C LEU A 456 13.07 7.09 28.77
N SER A 457 12.92 8.14 29.55
CA SER A 457 13.62 8.37 30.81
C SER A 457 12.84 7.90 32.03
N SER A 458 11.50 7.96 32.00
CA SER A 458 10.66 7.55 33.13
C SER A 458 10.49 6.03 33.19
N GLU A 459 10.76 5.43 34.36
CA GLU A 459 10.48 4.01 34.61
C GLU A 459 8.99 3.69 34.51
N VAL A 460 8.12 4.66 34.85
CA VAL A 460 6.66 4.52 34.73
C VAL A 460 6.28 4.37 33.27
N ASN A 461 6.83 5.22 32.39
CA ASN A 461 6.55 5.17 30.95
C ASN A 461 7.14 3.92 30.29
N ARG A 462 8.35 3.49 30.68
CA ARG A 462 8.93 2.22 30.22
C ARG A 462 8.06 1.01 30.56
N ARG A 463 7.36 1.05 31.71
CA ARG A 463 6.52 -0.06 32.18
C ARG A 463 5.09 -0.02 31.65
N PHE A 464 4.46 1.16 31.58
CA PHE A 464 3.03 1.31 31.30
C PHE A 464 2.73 2.05 30.00
N GLY A 465 3.70 2.78 29.44
CA GLY A 465 3.58 3.46 28.16
C GLY A 465 2.67 4.69 28.17
N ARG A 466 1.84 4.78 27.14
CA ARG A 466 0.96 5.94 26.87
C ARG A 466 -0.21 6.00 27.84
N ARG A 467 -0.73 7.21 28.06
CA ARG A 467 -1.91 7.46 28.88
C ARG A 467 -3.18 6.92 28.21
N PHE A 468 -4.10 6.44 29.03
CA PHE A 468 -5.45 6.09 28.63
C PHE A 468 -6.46 6.99 29.35
N ASN A 469 -7.38 7.57 28.59
CA ASN A 469 -8.48 8.36 29.12
C ASN A 469 -9.74 7.49 29.20
N LEU A 470 -10.45 7.55 30.33
CA LEU A 470 -11.78 6.97 30.46
C LEU A 470 -12.80 7.90 29.77
N ILE A 471 -13.30 7.46 28.62
CA ILE A 471 -14.24 8.23 27.80
C ILE A 471 -15.67 8.09 28.31
N SER A 472 -16.07 6.88 28.67
CA SER A 472 -17.37 6.63 29.29
C SER A 472 -17.33 5.42 30.20
N PHE A 473 -18.23 5.41 31.19
CA PHE A 473 -18.45 4.28 32.09
C PHE A 473 -19.94 4.14 32.35
N ARG A 474 -20.44 2.90 32.30
CA ARG A 474 -21.83 2.59 32.67
C ARG A 474 -21.92 1.25 33.38
N TRP A 475 -22.87 1.16 34.31
CA TRP A 475 -23.31 -0.12 34.86
C TRP A 475 -24.26 -0.80 33.87
N LEU A 476 -24.14 -2.11 33.72
CA LEU A 476 -25.00 -2.93 32.88
C LEU A 476 -26.01 -3.68 33.75
N SER A 477 -27.25 -3.75 33.29
CA SER A 477 -28.24 -4.68 33.85
C SER A 477 -27.94 -6.11 33.39
N PRO A 478 -28.44 -7.14 34.09
CA PRO A 478 -28.28 -8.54 33.67
C PRO A 478 -28.71 -8.80 32.22
N ASP A 479 -29.75 -8.11 31.76
CA ASP A 479 -30.30 -8.27 30.40
C ASP A 479 -29.47 -7.58 29.30
N ALA A 480 -28.50 -6.75 29.69
CA ALA A 480 -27.66 -5.96 28.77
C ALA A 480 -26.23 -6.51 28.62
N VAL A 481 -25.94 -7.66 29.24
CA VAL A 481 -24.62 -8.32 29.26
C VAL A 481 -24.32 -9.00 27.93
#